data_AF-A0A539E3W6-F1
#
_entry.id   AF-A0A539E3W6-F1
#
_cell.length_a   1.000
_cell.length_b   1.000
_cell.length_c   1.000
_cell.angle_alpha   90.00
_cell.angle_beta   90.00
_cell.angle_gamma   90.00
#
_symmetry.space_group_name_H-M   'P 1'
#
loop_
_entity.id
_entity.type
_entity.pdbx_description
1 polymer ?
#
loop_
_entity_poly.entity_id
_entity_poly.type
_entity_poly.pdbx_seq_one_letter_code
_entity_poly.pdbx_strand_id
1 'polypeptide(L)'
;MAPRVHNSGHWTIEGAVTSQFANHIRAITGRPLGSCEALGHSAMINLIGSLPDERTILAMNGAALHLYGKTPAPRRKLGHVTVVSGSMDERAKVLVRLDSLQFRP
;
A
#
# COMPACT_ATOMS: atom_id res chain seq x y z
N MET A 1 15.01 7.75 -13.18
CA MET A 1 14.59 8.64 -12.06
C MET A 1 13.17 9.14 -12.32
N ALA A 2 12.35 9.36 -11.29
CA ALA A 2 10.97 9.86 -11.42
C ALA A 2 10.76 11.10 -10.52
N PRO A 3 10.51 12.30 -11.06
CA PRO A 3 10.38 13.54 -10.29
C PRO A 3 8.97 13.73 -9.71
N ARG A 4 8.46 12.73 -9.00
CA ARG A 4 7.12 12.70 -8.40
C ARG A 4 7.06 11.69 -7.26
N VAL A 5 5.96 11.70 -6.51
CA VAL A 5 5.57 10.53 -5.69
C VAL A 5 5.59 9.26 -6.55
N HIS A 6 6.05 8.17 -5.96
CA HIS A 6 6.35 6.94 -6.69
C HIS A 6 5.62 5.73 -6.13
N ASN A 7 5.32 4.76 -7.00
CA ASN A 7 4.59 3.56 -6.62
C ASN A 7 5.23 2.82 -5.44
N SER A 8 6.56 2.69 -5.48
CA SER A 8 7.34 2.03 -4.43
C SER A 8 7.26 2.72 -3.06
N GLY A 9 6.76 3.96 -2.99
CA GLY A 9 6.55 4.70 -1.74
C GLY A 9 5.12 4.60 -1.19
N HIS A 10 4.20 3.88 -1.84
CA HIS A 10 2.80 3.84 -1.40
C HIS A 10 2.61 3.26 0.00
N TRP A 11 3.50 2.36 0.44
CA TRP A 11 3.48 1.82 1.80
C TRP A 11 3.55 2.91 2.89
N THR A 12 4.08 4.09 2.56
CA THR A 12 4.21 5.21 3.52
C THR A 12 2.88 5.84 3.92
N ILE A 13 1.76 5.48 3.28
CA ILE A 13 0.43 5.98 3.68
C ILE A 13 0.08 5.47 5.09
N GLU A 14 0.32 4.19 5.36
CA GLU A 14 0.09 3.57 6.66
C GLU A 14 1.39 3.35 7.45
N GLY A 15 2.47 3.03 6.73
CA GLY A 15 3.68 2.49 7.32
C GLY A 15 4.68 3.53 7.81
N ALA A 16 4.42 4.82 7.61
CA ALA A 16 5.32 5.90 8.03
C ALA A 16 4.55 7.02 8.73
N VAL A 17 5.22 7.75 9.62
CA VAL A 17 4.63 8.91 10.34
C VAL A 17 4.07 9.95 9.39
N THR A 18 4.71 10.17 8.24
CA THR A 18 4.21 11.07 7.19
C THR A 18 4.42 10.44 5.82
N SER A 19 3.33 10.30 5.06
CA SER A 19 3.36 9.69 3.74
C SER A 19 4.14 10.53 2.73
N GLN A 20 4.63 9.88 1.67
CA GLN A 20 5.27 10.58 0.54
C GLN A 20 4.35 11.64 -0.07
N PHE A 21 3.03 11.43 -0.03
CA PHE A 21 2.05 12.36 -0.58
C PHE A 21 1.94 13.61 0.30
N ALA A 22 1.81 13.41 1.62
CA ALA A 22 1.76 14.51 2.57
C ALA A 22 3.07 15.32 2.56
N ASN A 23 4.23 14.65 2.55
CA ASN A 23 5.51 15.33 2.47
C ASN A 23 5.75 16.01 1.12
N HIS A 24 5.25 15.45 0.01
CA HIS A 24 5.30 16.14 -1.29
C HIS A 24 4.52 17.46 -1.25
N ILE A 25 3.30 17.46 -0.69
CA ILE A 25 2.51 18.69 -0.52
C ILE A 25 3.21 19.68 0.42
N ARG A 26 3.77 19.23 1.54
CA ARG A 26 4.50 20.11 2.48
C ARG A 26 5.70 20.78 1.80
N ALA A 27 6.46 20.01 1.00
CA ALA A 27 7.59 20.52 0.25
C ALA A 27 7.20 21.62 -0.75
N ILE A 28 6.17 21.38 -1.59
CA ILE A 28 5.77 22.35 -2.63
C ILE A 28 5.05 23.58 -2.06
N THR A 29 4.57 23.51 -0.82
CA THR A 29 3.88 24.62 -0.14
C THR A 29 4.75 25.36 0.88
N GLY A 30 6.04 25.02 0.98
CA GLY A 30 6.97 25.67 1.92
C GLY A 30 6.69 25.36 3.40
N ARG A 31 5.94 24.30 3.70
CA ARG A 31 5.66 23.87 5.08
C ARG A 31 6.82 23.01 5.62
N PRO A 32 7.07 23.00 6.95
CA PRO A 32 8.04 22.08 7.55
C PRO A 32 7.71 20.65 7.16
N LEU A 33 8.69 19.81 6.85
CA LEU A 33 8.46 18.39 6.52
C LEU A 33 8.04 17.59 7.76
N GLY A 34 7.32 16.49 7.53
CA GLY A 34 6.98 15.51 8.56
C GLY A 34 8.03 14.41 8.65
N SER A 35 8.07 13.72 9.79
CA SER A 35 8.97 12.58 10.01
C SER A 35 8.72 11.48 8.99
N CYS A 36 9.81 10.90 8.49
CA CYS A 36 9.80 9.72 7.60
C CYS A 36 9.98 8.41 8.37
N GLU A 37 9.94 8.45 9.71
CA GLU A 37 10.08 7.26 10.55
C GLU A 37 9.02 6.21 10.20
N ALA A 38 9.45 4.96 10.08
CA ALA A 38 8.57 3.84 9.82
C ALA A 38 7.86 3.41 11.11
N LEU A 39 6.55 3.17 11.04
CA LEU A 39 5.69 2.79 12.16
C LEU A 39 5.62 1.27 12.40
N GLY A 40 6.38 0.49 11.63
CA GLY A 40 6.42 -0.96 11.74
C GLY A 40 6.93 -1.62 10.46
N HIS A 41 6.81 -2.93 10.40
CA HIS A 41 7.22 -3.71 9.23
C HIS A 41 6.12 -3.64 8.18
N SER A 42 6.38 -2.87 7.13
CA SER A 42 5.43 -2.62 6.05
C SER A 42 5.79 -3.37 4.77
N ALA A 43 4.78 -3.71 3.97
CA ALA A 43 4.90 -4.18 2.59
C ALA A 43 3.69 -3.71 1.78
N MET A 44 3.86 -3.52 0.48
CA MET A 44 2.79 -3.09 -0.41
C MET A 44 2.73 -3.99 -1.63
N ILE A 45 1.54 -4.46 -1.96
CA ILE A 45 1.25 -5.29 -3.14
C ILE A 45 0.30 -4.51 -4.06
N ASN A 46 0.60 -4.49 -5.36
CA ASN A 46 -0.29 -3.88 -6.35
C ASN A 46 -1.41 -4.84 -6.73
N LEU A 47 -2.63 -4.33 -6.85
CA LEU A 47 -3.75 -5.06 -7.44
C LEU A 47 -3.78 -4.78 -8.95
N ILE A 48 -3.54 -5.82 -9.76
CA ILE A 48 -3.35 -5.73 -11.21
C ILE A 48 -4.36 -6.63 -11.92
N GLY A 49 -5.03 -6.12 -12.96
CA GLY A 49 -5.88 -6.93 -13.83
C GLY A 49 -7.29 -7.12 -13.29
N SER A 50 -7.39 -7.70 -12.10
CA SER A 50 -8.62 -8.02 -11.38
C SER A 50 -8.52 -7.60 -9.91
N LEU A 51 -9.66 -7.61 -9.21
CA LEU A 51 -9.74 -7.36 -7.77
C LEU A 51 -10.10 -8.67 -7.05
N PRO A 52 -9.35 -9.08 -6.02
CA PRO A 52 -9.81 -10.12 -5.10
C PRO A 52 -11.03 -9.65 -4.30
N ASP A 53 -11.65 -10.57 -3.56
CA ASP A 53 -12.76 -10.22 -2.66
C ASP A 53 -12.33 -9.19 -1.60
N GLU A 54 -12.90 -7.99 -1.69
CA GLU A 54 -12.55 -6.85 -0.83
C GLU A 54 -12.82 -7.15 0.64
N ARG A 55 -13.93 -7.84 0.94
CA ARG A 55 -14.32 -8.18 2.32
C ARG A 55 -13.27 -9.06 2.99
N THR A 56 -12.73 -10.04 2.26
CA THR A 56 -11.67 -10.90 2.76
C THR A 56 -10.39 -10.11 3.07
N ILE A 57 -10.02 -9.14 2.23
CA ILE A 57 -8.84 -8.27 2.46
C ILE A 57 -9.07 -7.39 3.68
N LEU A 58 -10.23 -6.73 3.77
CA LEU A 58 -10.58 -5.82 4.87
C LEU A 58 -10.68 -6.53 6.22
N ALA A 59 -10.94 -7.84 6.22
CA ALA A 59 -10.93 -8.66 7.43
C ALA A 59 -9.51 -9.08 7.89
N MET A 60 -8.46 -8.82 7.10
CA MET A 60 -7.09 -9.15 7.50
C MET A 60 -6.51 -8.07 8.40
N ASN A 61 -6.11 -8.45 9.61
CA ASN A 61 -5.47 -7.52 10.54
C ASN A 61 -4.18 -6.93 9.93
N GLY A 62 -4.02 -5.61 10.06
CA GLY A 62 -2.87 -4.88 9.52
C GLY A 62 -2.89 -4.64 8.01
N ALA A 63 -3.94 -5.06 7.27
CA ALA A 63 -4.07 -4.78 5.84
C ALA A 63 -4.94 -3.53 5.58
N ALA A 64 -4.45 -2.63 4.73
CA ALA A 64 -5.14 -1.45 4.26
C ALA A 64 -5.34 -1.51 2.74
N LEU A 65 -6.59 -1.57 2.30
CA LEU A 65 -6.97 -1.63 0.89
C LEU A 65 -7.16 -0.21 0.32
N HIS A 66 -6.52 0.05 -0.82
CA HIS A 66 -6.60 1.32 -1.55
C HIS A 66 -6.98 1.07 -3.01
N LEU A 67 -8.23 1.36 -3.35
CA LEU A 67 -8.75 1.25 -4.71
C LEU A 67 -8.74 2.60 -5.42
N TYR A 68 -8.46 2.60 -6.73
CA TYR A 68 -8.38 3.82 -7.54
C TYR A 68 -9.65 4.15 -8.32
N GLY A 69 -10.76 3.43 -8.06
CA GLY A 69 -12.01 3.61 -8.79
C GLY A 69 -11.92 3.29 -10.29
N LYS A 70 -11.01 2.38 -10.69
CA LYS A 70 -10.79 2.00 -12.09
C LYS A 70 -11.48 0.68 -12.41
N THR A 71 -12.12 0.61 -13.58
CA THR A 71 -12.67 -0.65 -14.10
C THR A 71 -11.54 -1.67 -14.38
N PRO A 72 -11.71 -2.95 -13.98
CA PRO A 72 -10.78 -4.04 -14.28
C PRO A 72 -10.43 -4.16 -15.77
N ALA A 73 -9.16 -4.40 -16.07
CA ALA A 73 -8.66 -4.66 -17.43
C ALA A 73 -7.26 -5.30 -17.36
N PRO A 74 -6.85 -6.13 -18.35
CA PRO A 74 -5.56 -6.80 -18.33
C PRO A 74 -4.38 -5.84 -18.08
N ARG A 75 -3.50 -6.21 -17.14
CA ARG A 75 -2.33 -5.42 -16.70
C ARG A 75 -2.64 -4.03 -16.13
N ARG A 76 -3.91 -3.64 -15.96
CA ARG A 76 -4.27 -2.35 -15.37
C ARG A 76 -4.06 -2.38 -13.88
N LYS A 77 -3.40 -1.36 -13.34
CA LYS A 77 -3.30 -1.18 -11.90
C LYS A 77 -4.60 -0.59 -11.34
N LEU A 78 -5.28 -1.36 -10.51
CA LEU A 78 -6.60 -1.05 -9.95
C LEU A 78 -6.52 -0.50 -8.54
N GLY A 79 -5.44 -0.83 -7.82
CA GLY A 79 -5.25 -0.41 -6.45
C GLY A 79 -3.96 -0.97 -5.86
N HIS A 80 -3.88 -0.97 -4.55
CA HIS A 80 -2.85 -1.65 -3.78
C HIS A 80 -3.37 -2.03 -2.40
N VAL A 81 -2.68 -2.97 -1.76
CA VAL A 81 -2.85 -3.29 -0.34
C VAL A 81 -1.53 -3.01 0.35
N THR A 82 -1.56 -2.23 1.43
CA THR A 82 -0.44 -2.10 2.36
C THR A 82 -0.68 -3.01 3.55
N VAL A 83 0.33 -3.78 3.95
CA VAL A 83 0.34 -4.54 5.19
C VAL A 83 1.33 -3.89 6.15
N VAL A 84 0.90 -3.62 7.39
CA VAL A 84 1.75 -3.13 8.49
C VAL A 84 1.60 -4.07 9.68
N SER A 85 2.72 -4.42 10.32
CA SER A 85 2.72 -5.27 11.51
C SER A 85 3.91 -4.99 12.43
N GLY A 86 3.86 -5.54 13.64
CA GLY A 86 4.92 -5.39 14.64
C GLY A 86 6.17 -6.22 14.37
N SER A 87 6.12 -7.19 13.45
CA SER A 87 7.26 -8.05 13.10
C SER A 87 7.31 -8.40 11.62
N MET A 88 8.50 -8.73 11.11
CA MET A 88 8.64 -9.19 9.72
C MET A 88 7.87 -10.49 9.44
N ASP A 89 7.76 -11.38 10.43
CA ASP A 89 7.11 -12.68 10.30
C ASP A 89 5.59 -12.58 10.21
N GLU A 90 4.98 -11.74 11.05
CA GLU A 90 3.54 -11.47 10.96
C GLU A 90 3.17 -10.86 9.62
N ARG A 91 3.94 -9.86 9.17
CA ARG A 91 3.79 -9.29 7.83
C ARG A 91 3.85 -10.38 6.76
N ALA A 92 4.86 -11.25 6.81
CA ALA A 92 5.04 -12.31 5.83
C ALA A 92 3.84 -13.26 5.78
N LYS A 93 3.27 -13.65 6.93
CA LYS A 93 2.06 -14.48 7.01
C LYS A 93 0.86 -13.83 6.32
N VAL A 94 0.65 -12.52 6.54
CA VAL A 94 -0.44 -11.78 5.88
C VAL A 94 -0.21 -11.68 4.37
N LEU A 95 1.04 -11.42 3.94
CA LEU A 95 1.37 -11.36 2.51
C LEU A 95 1.12 -12.68 1.79
N VAL A 96 1.50 -13.82 2.40
CA VAL A 96 1.19 -15.16 1.83
C VAL A 96 -0.32 -15.35 1.66
N ARG A 97 -1.11 -14.93 2.66
CA ARG A 97 -2.57 -15.00 2.58
C ARG A 97 -3.11 -14.10 1.47
N LEU A 98 -2.62 -12.87 1.32
CA LEU A 98 -3.03 -11.95 0.26
C LEU A 98 -2.68 -12.47 -1.13
N ASP A 99 -1.48 -13.01 -1.30
CA ASP A 99 -1.00 -13.57 -2.57
C ASP A 99 -1.92 -14.71 -3.03
N SER A 100 -2.34 -15.58 -2.10
CA SER A 100 -3.29 -16.67 -2.35
C SER A 100 -4.69 -16.23 -2.81
N LEU A 101 -5.04 -14.94 -2.68
CA LEU A 101 -6.29 -14.38 -3.17
C LEU A 101 -6.14 -13.75 -4.56
N GLN A 102 -4.95 -13.24 -4.89
CA GLN A 102 -4.69 -12.56 -6.15
C GLN A 102 -4.50 -13.53 -7.32
N PHE A 103 -4.05 -14.75 -7.04
CA PHE A 103 -3.76 -15.79 -8.03
C PHE A 103 -4.73 -16.98 -8.00
N ARG A 104 -5.95 -16.81 -7.47
CA ARG A 104 -6.99 -17.84 -7.64
C ARG A 104 -7.43 -17.87 -9.12
N PRO A 105 -7.46 -19.04 -9.76
CA PRO A 105 -7.95 -19.19 -11.13
C PRO A 105 -9.43 -18.82 -11.26
#